data_AF-A0A318S977-F1
#
_entry.id   AF-A0A318S977-F1
#
_cell.length_a   1.000
_cell.length_b   1.000
_cell.length_c   1.000
_cell.angle_alpha   90.00
_cell.angle_beta   90.00
_cell.angle_gamma   90.00
#
_symmetry.space_group_name_H-M   'P 1'
#
loop_
_entity.id
_entity.type
_entity.pdbx_description
1 polymer ?
#
loop_
_entity_poly.entity_id
_entity_poly.type
_entity_poly.pdbx_seq_one_letter_code
_entity_poly.pdbx_strand_id
1 'polypeptide(L)' 'MNLSQDETARLFVLRVWYEPNGSARIWRASVLLGERRRYFLSPLDLMVFLEEEVMTRHLSAPD' A
#
# COMPACT_ATOMS: atom_id res chain seq x y z
N MET A 1 23.52 -7.44 24.77
CA MET A 1 22.11 -7.56 24.33
C MET A 1 22.11 -7.31 22.83
N ASN A 2 21.93 -8.37 22.05
CA ASN A 2 21.84 -8.28 20.61
C ASN A 2 20.38 -7.91 20.30
N LEU A 3 20.13 -6.66 19.90
CA LEU A 3 18.82 -6.29 19.36
C LEU A 3 18.74 -6.97 17.99
N SER A 4 18.12 -8.15 17.95
CA SER A 4 17.65 -8.77 16.71
C SER A 4 16.99 -7.69 15.87
N GLN A 5 17.47 -7.55 14.63
CA GLN A 5 17.03 -6.55 13.67
C GLN A 5 15.51 -6.38 13.73
N ASP A 6 15.11 -5.21 14.18
CA ASP A 6 13.74 -4.75 14.32
C ASP A 6 13.00 -5.00 13.00
N GLU A 7 11.97 -5.85 13.01
CA GLU A 7 10.99 -5.95 11.92
C GLU A 7 10.26 -4.60 11.84
N THR A 8 10.94 -3.61 11.25
CA THR A 8 10.49 -2.23 11.22
C THR A 8 9.13 -2.17 10.56
N ALA A 9 8.11 -1.85 11.36
CA ALA A 9 6.75 -1.64 10.89
C ALA A 9 6.77 -0.59 9.76
N ARG A 10 6.20 -0.93 8.60
CA ARG A 10 6.04 0.02 7.49
C ARG A 10 4.75 0.80 7.71
N LEU A 11 4.87 2.13 7.74
CA LEU A 11 3.71 3.01 7.75
C LEU A 11 3.28 3.31 6.32
N PHE A 12 2.02 3.02 6.01
CA PHE A 12 1.38 3.38 4.76
C PHE A 12 0.31 4.43 5.01
N VAL A 13 0.32 5.52 4.25
CA VAL A 13 -0.79 6.49 4.26
C VAL A 13 -1.62 6.28 3.01
N LEU A 14 -2.86 5.81 3.20
CA LEU A 14 -3.80 5.53 2.13
C LEU A 14 -4.69 6.75 1.86
N ARG A 15 -5.01 6.99 0.60
CA ARG A 15 -6.06 7.94 0.20
C ARG A 15 -6.93 7.27 -0.84
N VAL A 16 -8.23 7.24 -0.59
CA VAL A 16 -9.27 6.81 -1.54
C VAL A 16 -10.19 7.99 -1.76
N TRP A 17 -10.47 8.32 -3.02
CA TRP A 17 -11.34 9.45 -3.34
C TRP A 17 -12.17 9.17 -4.59
N TYR A 18 -13.32 9.83 -4.64
CA TYR A 18 -14.16 9.87 -5.82
C TYR A 18 -13.66 10.97 -6.77
N GLU A 19 -13.46 10.63 -8.04
CA GLU A 19 -13.06 11.57 -9.09
C GLU A 19 -14.23 11.72 -10.08
N PRO A 20 -14.88 12.89 -10.16
CA PRO A 20 -15.91 13.12 -11.16
C PRO A 20 -15.29 13.11 -12.56
N ASN A 21 -15.72 12.18 -13.41
CA ASN A 21 -15.30 12.13 -14.82
C ASN A 21 -16.53 12.03 -15.72
N GLY A 22 -17.17 13.18 -15.98
CA GLY A 22 -18.43 13.23 -16.72
C GLY A 22 -19.52 12.41 -16.04
N SER A 23 -20.11 11.45 -16.76
CA SER A 23 -21.10 10.51 -16.23
C SER A 23 -20.50 9.31 -15.48
N ALA A 24 -19.19 9.08 -15.61
CA ALA A 24 -18.53 7.92 -15.02
C ALA A 24 -18.27 8.13 -13.53
N ARG A 25 -18.68 7.15 -12.72
CA ARG A 25 -18.36 7.09 -11.30
C ARG A 25 -17.01 6.41 -11.13
N ILE A 26 -15.98 7.21 -10.88
CA ILE A 26 -14.60 6.70 -10.78
C ILE A 26 -14.10 6.83 -9.35
N TRP A 27 -13.62 5.72 -8.81
CA TRP A 27 -12.87 5.69 -7.56
C TRP A 27 -11.39 5.57 -7.85
N ARG A 28 -10.60 6.45 -7.23
CA ARG A 28 -9.14 6.43 -7.29
C ARG A 28 -8.56 6.11 -5.94
N ALA A 29 -7.34 5.60 -5.96
CA ALA A 29 -6.59 5.35 -4.74
C ALA A 29 -5.12 5.77 -4.89
N SER A 30 -4.47 6.05 -3.77
CA SER A 30 -3.03 6.25 -3.71
C SER A 30 -2.50 5.79 -2.36
N VAL A 31 -1.25 5.36 -2.35
CA VAL A 31 -0.48 5.07 -1.12
C VAL A 31 0.75 5.96 -1.09
N LEU A 32 1.07 6.48 0.10
CA LEU A 32 2.35 7.09 0.38
C LEU A 32 3.18 6.12 1.24
N LEU A 33 4.38 5.79 0.76
CA LEU A 33 5.37 4.96 1.44
C LEU A 33 6.66 5.76 1.56
N GLY A 34 7.00 6.17 2.79
CA GLY A 34 8.06 7.16 3.02
C GLY A 34 7.73 8.45 2.26
N GLU A 35 8.59 8.83 1.32
CA GLU A 35 8.42 10.04 0.48
C GLU A 35 7.79 9.75 -0.89
N ARG A 36 7.53 8.47 -1.22
CA ARG A 36 7.04 8.08 -2.55
C ARG A 36 5.55 7.83 -2.54
N ARG A 37 4.82 8.58 -3.36
CA ARG A 37 3.38 8.35 -3.60
C ARG A 37 3.17 7.54 -4.87
N ARG A 38 2.42 6.45 -4.75
CA ARG A 38 1.96 5.63 -5.88
C ARG A 38 0.46 5.80 -6.05
N TYR A 39 0.02 5.96 -7.29
CA TYR A 39 -1.38 6.14 -7.67
C TYR A 39 -1.93 4.87 -8.31
N PHE A 40 -3.22 4.63 -8.12
CA PHE A 40 -3.95 3.47 -8.60
C PHE A 40 -5.23 3.91 -9.31
N LEU A 41 -5.57 3.18 -10.37
CA LEU A 41 -6.76 3.45 -11.18
C LEU A 41 -8.04 3.06 -10.45
N SER A 42 -7.97 2.09 -9.54
CA SER A 42 -9.06 1.66 -8.68
C SER A 42 -8.60 1.34 -7.25
N PRO A 43 -9.50 1.30 -6.27
CA PRO A 43 -9.20 0.80 -4.93
C PRO A 43 -8.79 -0.68 -4.91
N LEU A 44 -9.23 -1.47 -5.88
CA LEU A 44 -8.87 -2.88 -5.97
C LEU A 44 -7.38 -3.05 -6.31
N ASP A 45 -6.85 -2.24 -7.21
CA ASP A 45 -5.41 -2.27 -7.53
C ASP A 45 -4.55 -1.89 -6.32
N LEU A 46 -5.03 -0.98 -5.47
CA LEU A 46 -4.39 -0.67 -4.19
C LEU A 46 -4.39 -1.89 -3.26
N MET A 47 -5.51 -2.61 -3.16
CA MET A 47 -5.62 -3.80 -2.30
C MET A 47 -4.65 -4.90 -2.72
N VAL A 48 -4.59 -5.20 -4.02
CA VAL A 48 -3.64 -6.19 -4.57
C VAL A 48 -2.20 -5.81 -4.20
N PHE A 49 -1.84 -4.53 -4.39
CA PHE A 49 -0.52 -4.04 -3.99
C PHE A 49 -0.23 -4.21 -2.49
N LEU A 50 -1.20 -3.92 -1.62
CA LEU A 50 -1.02 -4.06 -0.18
C LEU A 50 -0.88 -5.54 0.25
N GLU A 51 -1.66 -6.43 -0.37
CA GLU A 51 -1.55 -7.88 -0.14
C GLU A 51 -0.16 -8.39 -0.51
N GLU A 52 0.37 -7.98 -1.67
CA GLU A 52 1.73 -8.32 -2.08
C GLU A 52 2.79 -7.81 -1.09
N GLU A 53 2.67 -6.58 -0.60
CA GLU A 53 3.60 -6.01 0.40
C GLU A 53 3.57 -6.75 1.74
N VAL A 54 2.39 -7.22 2.17
CA VAL A 54 2.23 -8.01 3.39
C VAL A 54 2.75 -9.45 3.20
N MET A 55 2.39 -10.11 2.10
CA MET A 55 2.81 -11.49 1.83
C MET A 55 4.31 -11.61 1.56
N THR A 56 4.91 -10.65 0.86
CA THR A 56 6.36 -10.63 0.61
C THR A 56 7.16 -10.59 1.92
N ARG A 57 6.63 -9.94 2.96
CA ARG A 57 7.25 -9.95 4.30
C ARG A 57 7.17 -11.33 4.96
N HIS A 58 6.02 -11.99 4.91
CA HIS A 58 5.87 -13.33 5.48
C HIS A 58 6.80 -14.38 4.85
N LEU A 59 7.16 -14.23 3.57
CA LEU A 59 8.10 -15.13 2.88
C LEU A 59 9.58 -14.79 3.13
N SER A 60 9.90 -13.64 3.71
CA SER A 60 11.27 -13.15 3.90
C SER A 60 11.78 -13.26 5.35
N ALA A 61 10.94 -13.69 6.28
CA ALA A 61 11.37 -14.00 7.64
C ALA A 61 11.99 -15.41 7.67
N PRO A 62 13.27 -15.58 8.05
CA PRO A 62 13.83 -16.91 8.26
C PRO A 62 13.26 -17.52 9.54
N ASP A 63 12.95 -18.83 9.49
CA ASP A 63 12.63 -19.66 10.66
C ASP A 63 13.74 -19.65 11.73
#